data_AF-A0A0S8GBR5-F1
#
_entry.id   AF-A0A0S8GBR5-F1
#
_cell.length_a   1.000
_cell.length_b   1.000
_cell.length_c   1.000
_cell.angle_alpha   90.00
_cell.angle_beta   90.00
_cell.angle_gamma   90.00
#
_symmetry.space_group_name_H-M   'P 1'
#
loop_
_entity.id
_entity.type
_entity.pdbx_description
1 polymer ?
#
loop_
_entity_poly.entity_id
_entity_poly.type
_entity_poly.pdbx_seq_one_letter_code
_entity_poly.pdbx_strand_id
1 'polypeptide(L)'
;MVARLPLFLCATAAFLAIALIAVAGSRAAQEAGEILCNGIRLPSEWPPRRQVATHDPLPLPPYLVSPPDVIPIDVGRQLFVDDFLIEKTTLERTYHAAEYYANNPVLRPDKPWEQEGGPTAMVFSDGVWYDPQDRLFKMWYMGGYVRSTCYAVSRDGVHWEKPALDVQPGTNIVQAGRRDSATVWLDLEEKDPQRRFKLFLSQRHEAGWALSVYFSPDGIHWGDVVAWSGACGDRTTVFYNPFRKVWVYSLRDSQVIDSAPRRYRRYREHRDVIAGARWEKGERVLWIGADRLDPRRDDLDTQPQLYNLDAVAYESIMLGLFSIWRGQPRERAKPNEVCIGFSRDGFHWHRPDRR
;
A
#
# COMPACT_ATOMS: atom_id res chain seq x y z
N MET A 1 82.11 -55.55 23.54
CA MET A 1 82.11 -55.36 25.00
C MET A 1 81.32 -54.08 25.28
N VAL A 2 80.42 -54.15 26.27
CA VAL A 2 79.65 -53.05 26.88
C VAL A 2 78.38 -52.58 26.14
N ALA A 3 77.26 -52.97 26.76
CA ALA A 3 75.91 -52.48 26.60
C ALA A 3 75.68 -51.12 27.28
N ARG A 4 74.59 -50.42 26.92
CA ARG A 4 73.56 -49.91 27.86
C ARG A 4 72.42 -49.17 27.14
N LEU A 5 71.19 -49.61 27.43
CA LEU A 5 69.90 -48.90 27.35
C LEU A 5 69.84 -47.75 28.41
N PRO A 6 68.77 -46.89 28.55
CA PRO A 6 67.42 -46.93 27.94
C PRO A 6 66.74 -45.55 27.59
N LEU A 7 65.48 -45.68 27.12
CA LEU A 7 64.28 -44.84 27.40
C LEU A 7 64.13 -43.45 26.72
N PHE A 8 63.12 -43.30 25.85
CA PHE A 8 61.87 -42.57 26.18
C PHE A 8 60.74 -42.84 25.16
N LEU A 9 59.52 -42.86 25.70
CA LEU A 9 58.20 -43.05 25.08
C LEU A 9 57.88 -42.06 23.95
N CYS A 10 57.15 -42.50 22.91
CA CYS A 10 55.69 -42.25 22.77
C CYS A 10 55.19 -42.66 21.37
N ALA A 11 54.08 -43.41 21.37
CA ALA A 11 53.22 -43.69 20.22
C ALA A 11 52.67 -42.36 19.65
N THR A 12 52.31 -42.22 18.37
CA THR A 12 51.20 -42.90 17.70
C THR A 12 51.23 -42.63 16.19
N ALA A 13 50.81 -43.63 15.42
CA ALA A 13 50.47 -43.50 14.01
C ALA A 13 49.12 -42.78 13.85
N ALA A 14 49.06 -41.76 12.99
CA ALA A 14 47.80 -41.14 12.58
C ALA A 14 47.44 -41.62 11.16
N PHE A 15 46.35 -42.37 11.09
CA PHE A 15 45.70 -42.82 9.86
C PHE A 15 45.14 -41.62 9.06
N LEU A 16 45.36 -41.64 7.76
CA LEU A 16 44.74 -40.76 6.78
C LEU A 16 43.27 -41.20 6.58
N ALA A 17 42.30 -40.42 7.05
CA ALA A 17 40.89 -40.57 6.70
C ALA A 17 40.48 -39.41 5.79
N ILE A 18 40.32 -39.71 4.51
CA ILE A 18 39.73 -38.79 3.52
C ILE A 18 38.22 -38.75 3.80
N ALA A 19 37.74 -37.64 4.36
CA ALA A 19 36.33 -37.36 4.51
C ALA A 19 35.78 -36.78 3.19
N LEU A 20 35.03 -37.60 2.45
CA LEU A 20 34.09 -37.14 1.43
C LEU A 20 33.00 -36.31 2.13
N ILE A 21 33.12 -34.98 2.08
CA ILE A 21 32.05 -34.08 2.48
C ILE A 21 31.01 -34.11 1.37
N ALA A 22 29.97 -34.92 1.56
CA ALA A 22 28.73 -34.78 0.83
C ALA A 22 28.17 -33.38 1.14
N VAL A 23 28.12 -32.51 0.12
CA VAL A 23 27.35 -31.27 0.18
C VAL A 23 25.87 -31.66 0.17
N ALA A 24 25.36 -32.04 1.35
CA ALA A 24 23.94 -32.10 1.59
C ALA A 24 23.43 -30.65 1.52
N GLY A 25 22.65 -30.35 0.48
CA GLY A 25 21.99 -29.06 0.34
C GLY A 25 21.16 -28.79 1.59
N SER A 26 21.53 -27.76 2.33
CA SER A 26 20.69 -27.18 3.36
C SER A 26 19.54 -26.44 2.69
N ARG A 27 18.54 -27.19 2.23
CA ARG A 27 17.14 -26.72 2.34
C ARG A 27 16.87 -26.65 3.83
N ALA A 28 17.35 -25.59 4.48
CA ALA A 28 16.84 -25.21 5.78
C ALA A 28 15.34 -25.07 5.58
N ALA A 29 14.58 -26.02 6.14
CA ALA A 29 13.14 -25.93 6.25
C ALA A 29 12.86 -24.70 7.12
N GLN A 30 12.76 -23.54 6.48
CA GLN A 30 12.23 -22.34 7.07
C GLN A 30 10.82 -22.73 7.50
N GLU A 31 10.54 -22.70 8.81
CA GLU A 31 9.24 -23.05 9.36
C GLU A 31 8.15 -22.33 8.55
N ALA A 32 7.25 -23.10 7.95
CA ALA A 32 6.44 -22.64 6.85
C ALA A 32 5.29 -21.75 7.35
N GLY A 33 5.21 -20.50 6.86
CA GLY A 33 4.12 -19.58 7.18
C GLY A 33 2.82 -19.87 6.44
N GLU A 34 1.89 -18.91 6.52
CA GLU A 34 0.57 -18.94 5.86
C GLU A 34 0.68 -19.23 4.35
N ILE A 35 -0.22 -20.06 3.82
CA ILE A 35 -0.38 -20.28 2.38
C ILE A 35 -1.57 -19.44 1.92
N LEU A 36 -1.34 -18.55 0.96
CA LEU A 36 -2.36 -17.68 0.38
C LEU A 36 -3.23 -18.44 -0.64
N CYS A 37 -4.37 -17.86 -1.00
CA CYS A 37 -5.30 -18.47 -1.95
C CYS A 37 -4.67 -18.75 -3.33
N ASN A 38 -3.63 -18.02 -3.72
CA ASN A 38 -2.88 -18.20 -4.97
C ASN A 38 -1.65 -19.11 -4.82
N GLY A 39 -1.58 -19.91 -3.75
CA GLY A 39 -0.50 -20.89 -3.52
C GLY A 39 0.80 -20.29 -2.97
N ILE A 40 0.92 -18.96 -2.92
CA ILE A 40 2.11 -18.29 -2.36
C ILE A 40 2.24 -18.66 -0.88
N ARG A 41 3.42 -19.13 -0.49
CA ARG A 41 3.76 -19.41 0.90
C ARG A 41 4.54 -18.25 1.49
N LEU A 42 4.01 -17.66 2.56
CA LEU A 42 4.68 -16.60 3.30
C LEU A 42 5.75 -17.16 4.25
N PRO A 43 6.79 -16.37 4.59
CA PRO A 43 7.67 -16.72 5.70
C PRO A 43 6.89 -16.78 7.04
N SER A 44 7.38 -17.56 7.99
CA SER A 44 6.79 -17.65 9.35
C SER A 44 6.84 -16.31 10.10
N GLU A 45 7.94 -15.56 9.96
CA GLU A 45 8.00 -14.19 10.44
C GLU A 45 7.41 -13.24 9.40
N TRP A 46 6.29 -12.62 9.75
CA TRP A 46 5.58 -11.70 8.87
C TRP A 46 5.04 -10.48 9.64
N PRO A 47 5.08 -9.27 9.07
CA PRO A 47 5.69 -8.90 7.78
C PRO A 47 7.23 -8.84 7.84
N PRO A 48 7.93 -9.03 6.71
CA PRO A 48 9.39 -8.89 6.65
C PRO A 48 9.87 -7.55 7.20
N ARG A 49 10.83 -7.58 8.14
CA ARG A 49 11.37 -6.39 8.78
C ARG A 49 12.64 -5.91 8.07
N ARG A 50 12.69 -4.61 7.77
CA ARG A 50 13.89 -3.94 7.25
C ARG A 50 14.31 -2.81 8.17
N GLN A 51 15.62 -2.68 8.34
CA GLN A 51 16.20 -1.71 9.28
C GLN A 51 16.41 -0.33 8.63
N VAL A 52 16.81 -0.29 7.36
CA VAL A 52 17.24 0.94 6.67
C VAL A 52 16.46 1.14 5.38
N ALA A 53 16.03 2.38 5.15
CA ALA A 53 15.43 2.78 3.88
C ALA A 53 16.55 3.23 2.94
N THR A 54 16.67 2.59 1.77
CA THR A 54 17.73 2.88 0.78
C THR A 54 17.15 3.47 -0.49
N HIS A 55 18.03 3.96 -1.38
CA HIS A 55 17.71 4.37 -2.75
C HIS A 55 17.72 3.20 -3.75
N ASP A 56 18.14 2.01 -3.32
CA ASP A 56 18.15 0.84 -4.17
C ASP A 56 16.73 0.32 -4.41
N PRO A 57 16.46 -0.20 -5.62
CA PRO A 57 15.20 -0.86 -5.87
C PRO A 57 15.08 -2.07 -4.93
N LEU A 58 13.86 -2.32 -4.49
CA LEU A 58 13.58 -3.56 -3.77
C LEU A 58 13.85 -4.76 -4.67
N PRO A 59 14.30 -5.89 -4.10
CA PRO A 59 14.41 -7.12 -4.85
C PRO A 59 13.05 -7.48 -5.46
N LEU A 60 13.08 -8.28 -6.53
CA LEU A 60 11.86 -8.84 -7.09
C LEU A 60 11.06 -9.55 -5.99
N PRO A 61 9.72 -9.49 -6.03
CA PRO A 61 8.88 -10.24 -5.11
C PRO A 61 9.32 -11.72 -5.02
N PRO A 62 9.42 -12.31 -3.81
CA PRO A 62 9.93 -13.67 -3.65
C PRO A 62 9.18 -14.71 -4.49
N TYR A 63 7.87 -14.54 -4.66
CA TYR A 63 7.02 -15.42 -5.47
C TYR A 63 7.26 -15.32 -6.99
N LEU A 64 7.98 -14.30 -7.49
CA LEU A 64 8.42 -14.23 -8.88
C LEU A 64 9.79 -14.91 -9.09
N VAL A 65 10.60 -15.00 -8.03
CA VAL A 65 11.90 -15.67 -8.07
C VAL A 65 11.75 -17.18 -7.84
N SER A 66 10.87 -17.55 -6.90
CA SER A 66 10.56 -18.94 -6.55
C SER A 66 9.04 -19.07 -6.42
N PRO A 67 8.31 -19.21 -7.54
CA PRO A 67 6.86 -19.43 -7.51
C PRO A 67 6.51 -20.76 -6.83
N PRO A 68 5.25 -20.93 -6.36
CA PRO A 68 4.82 -22.21 -5.80
C PRO A 68 4.72 -23.28 -6.90
N ASP A 69 4.96 -24.55 -6.53
CA ASP A 69 4.90 -25.69 -7.46
C ASP A 69 3.53 -25.85 -8.14
N VAL A 70 2.47 -25.43 -7.45
CA VAL A 70 1.09 -25.40 -7.96
C VAL A 70 0.53 -24.00 -7.74
N ILE A 71 0.09 -23.37 -8.83
CA ILE A 71 -0.57 -22.06 -8.81
C ILE A 71 -2.06 -22.25 -9.10
N PRO A 72 -2.96 -22.04 -8.11
CA PRO A 72 -4.39 -21.97 -8.33
C PRO A 72 -4.74 -20.80 -9.27
N ILE A 73 -5.43 -21.10 -10.37
CA ILE A 73 -5.85 -20.10 -11.39
C ILE A 73 -7.36 -19.84 -11.38
N ASP A 74 -8.11 -20.55 -10.53
CA ASP A 74 -9.55 -20.42 -10.31
C ASP A 74 -9.91 -19.35 -9.27
N VAL A 75 -8.93 -18.55 -8.82
CA VAL A 75 -9.07 -17.49 -7.81
C VAL A 75 -9.52 -16.13 -8.36
N GLY A 76 -9.96 -16.08 -9.62
CA GLY A 76 -10.34 -14.86 -10.33
C GLY A 76 -9.67 -14.75 -11.70
N ARG A 77 -9.96 -13.68 -12.45
CA ARG A 77 -9.28 -13.46 -13.73
C ARG A 77 -7.79 -13.25 -13.49
N GLN A 78 -6.99 -13.88 -14.33
CA GLN A 78 -5.54 -13.84 -14.21
C GLN A 78 -4.97 -12.78 -15.15
N LEU A 79 -4.17 -11.86 -14.62
CA LEU A 79 -3.54 -10.79 -15.38
C LEU A 79 -2.07 -11.15 -15.69
N PHE A 80 -1.64 -10.91 -16.94
CA PHE A 80 -0.26 -11.14 -17.42
C PHE A 80 0.65 -9.92 -17.23
N VAL A 81 0.58 -9.31 -16.04
CA VAL A 81 1.36 -8.11 -15.65
C VAL A 81 2.73 -8.42 -15.06
N ASP A 82 3.03 -9.71 -14.85
CA ASP A 82 4.31 -10.23 -14.36
C ASP A 82 4.51 -11.66 -14.90
N ASP A 83 5.61 -12.31 -14.50
CA ASP A 83 5.96 -13.66 -14.93
C ASP A 83 5.46 -14.75 -13.97
N PHE A 84 4.63 -14.43 -12.98
CA PHE A 84 4.15 -15.42 -11.99
C PHE A 84 3.43 -16.60 -12.65
N LEU A 85 2.70 -16.34 -13.73
CA LEU A 85 1.91 -17.34 -14.46
C LEU A 85 2.60 -17.84 -15.73
N ILE A 86 3.81 -17.34 -16.03
CA ILE A 86 4.46 -17.53 -17.32
C ILE A 86 5.74 -18.32 -17.09
N GLU A 87 5.71 -19.60 -17.43
CA GLU A 87 6.93 -20.42 -17.43
C GLU A 87 7.87 -19.99 -18.57
N LYS A 88 7.30 -19.77 -19.78
CA LYS A 88 8.03 -19.40 -20.99
C LYS A 88 7.14 -18.54 -21.88
N THR A 89 7.75 -17.60 -22.59
CA THR A 89 7.08 -16.77 -23.59
C THR A 89 8.05 -16.37 -24.69
N THR A 90 7.54 -16.18 -25.91
CA THR A 90 8.25 -15.52 -27.03
C THR A 90 7.72 -14.11 -27.29
N LEU A 91 6.77 -13.64 -26.48
CA LEU A 91 6.16 -12.32 -26.60
C LEU A 91 6.97 -11.29 -25.80
N GLU A 92 7.03 -10.06 -26.32
CA GLU A 92 7.52 -8.90 -25.59
C GLU A 92 6.38 -8.24 -24.82
N ARG A 93 6.58 -7.96 -23.53
CA ARG A 93 5.59 -7.27 -22.71
C ARG A 93 5.82 -5.77 -22.75
N THR A 94 4.80 -5.02 -23.17
CA THR A 94 4.83 -3.55 -23.19
C THR A 94 3.81 -2.97 -22.22
N TYR A 95 4.23 -1.96 -21.44
CA TYR A 95 3.35 -1.19 -20.58
C TYR A 95 3.01 0.14 -21.27
N HIS A 96 1.72 0.47 -21.29
CA HIS A 96 1.20 1.67 -21.93
C HIS A 96 0.78 2.69 -20.87
N ALA A 97 1.06 3.97 -21.13
CA ALA A 97 0.56 5.07 -20.32
C ALA A 97 -0.94 5.29 -20.61
N ALA A 98 -1.70 5.67 -19.58
CA ALA A 98 -3.08 6.08 -19.78
C ALA A 98 -3.14 7.44 -20.48
N GLU A 99 -4.07 7.60 -21.41
CA GLU A 99 -4.39 8.89 -22.01
C GLU A 99 -5.38 9.64 -21.14
N TYR A 100 -5.15 10.94 -20.93
CA TYR A 100 -6.08 11.76 -20.20
C TYR A 100 -7.39 11.91 -20.97
N TYR A 101 -8.51 11.72 -20.27
CA TYR A 101 -9.82 11.98 -20.82
C TYR A 101 -9.93 13.44 -21.30
N ALA A 102 -10.36 13.62 -22.55
CA ALA A 102 -10.37 14.92 -23.22
C ALA A 102 -11.23 15.98 -22.52
N ASN A 103 -12.28 15.56 -21.78
CA ASN A 103 -13.19 16.47 -21.07
C ASN A 103 -12.84 16.64 -19.58
N ASN A 104 -11.61 16.32 -19.19
CA ASN A 104 -11.14 16.53 -17.83
C ASN A 104 -11.30 17.99 -17.35
N PRO A 105 -11.51 18.23 -16.03
CA PRO A 105 -11.75 17.20 -15.01
C PRO A 105 -13.20 16.67 -15.07
N VAL A 106 -13.43 15.46 -14.56
CA VAL A 106 -14.78 14.87 -14.42
C VAL A 106 -15.56 15.41 -13.21
N LEU A 107 -14.86 16.01 -12.25
CA LEU A 107 -15.43 16.67 -11.07
C LEU A 107 -14.87 18.10 -10.98
N ARG A 108 -15.73 19.10 -10.77
CA ARG A 108 -15.35 20.52 -10.67
C ARG A 108 -15.84 21.11 -9.35
N PRO A 109 -15.15 22.10 -8.74
CA PRO A 109 -15.66 22.84 -7.60
C PRO A 109 -16.72 23.86 -8.08
N ASP A 110 -17.95 23.41 -8.28
CA ASP A 110 -19.07 24.18 -8.82
C ASP A 110 -20.16 24.51 -7.78
N LYS A 111 -19.93 24.14 -6.51
CA LYS A 111 -20.82 24.45 -5.38
C LYS A 111 -20.23 25.53 -4.47
N PRO A 112 -21.06 26.31 -3.75
CA PRO A 112 -20.57 27.36 -2.85
C PRO A 112 -19.62 26.87 -1.75
N TRP A 113 -19.91 25.72 -1.14
CA TRP A 113 -19.07 25.14 -0.08
C TRP A 113 -17.72 24.61 -0.59
N GLU A 114 -17.59 24.37 -1.91
CA GLU A 114 -16.34 23.91 -2.51
C GLU A 114 -15.33 25.05 -2.74
N GLN A 115 -15.75 26.30 -2.51
CA GLN A 115 -14.90 27.49 -2.68
C GLN A 115 -14.13 27.85 -1.41
N GLU A 116 -14.54 27.33 -0.25
CA GLU A 116 -13.93 27.67 1.04
C GLU A 116 -12.48 27.19 1.11
N GLY A 117 -11.56 28.08 1.52
CA GLY A 117 -10.12 27.79 1.59
C GLY A 117 -9.41 27.66 0.24
N GLY A 118 -10.15 27.76 -0.87
CA GLY A 118 -9.66 27.59 -2.24
C GLY A 118 -10.55 26.61 -3.03
N PRO A 119 -10.93 26.93 -4.28
CA PRO A 119 -11.80 26.08 -5.09
C PRO A 119 -11.25 24.65 -5.20
N THR A 120 -11.93 23.69 -4.56
CA THR A 120 -11.47 22.30 -4.49
C THR A 120 -12.65 21.32 -4.54
N ALA A 121 -12.59 20.40 -5.51
CA ALA A 121 -13.42 19.21 -5.59
C ALA A 121 -12.54 18.09 -6.16
N MET A 122 -11.91 17.30 -5.27
CA MET A 122 -10.97 16.25 -5.70
C MET A 122 -10.95 15.06 -4.74
N VAL A 123 -10.74 13.87 -5.28
CA VAL A 123 -10.48 12.67 -4.49
C VAL A 123 -9.03 12.72 -4.01
N PHE A 124 -8.83 12.83 -2.70
CA PHE A 124 -7.51 12.83 -2.07
C PHE A 124 -7.28 11.50 -1.32
N SER A 125 -7.43 10.40 -2.07
CA SER A 125 -7.60 8.97 -1.64
C SER A 125 -8.95 8.63 -1.00
N ASP A 126 -9.89 9.58 -1.05
CA ASP A 126 -11.19 9.53 -0.38
C ASP A 126 -12.05 8.31 -0.74
N GLY A 127 -11.91 7.74 -1.94
CA GLY A 127 -12.62 6.53 -2.36
C GLY A 127 -13.64 6.77 -3.46
N VAL A 128 -13.61 5.89 -4.48
CA VAL A 128 -14.58 5.82 -5.57
C VAL A 128 -14.92 4.36 -5.77
N TRP A 129 -16.18 4.00 -5.54
CA TRP A 129 -16.61 2.60 -5.50
C TRP A 129 -17.86 2.41 -6.32
N TYR A 130 -17.95 1.30 -7.06
CA TYR A 130 -19.25 0.82 -7.52
C TYR A 130 -19.92 0.07 -6.38
N ASP A 131 -21.05 0.57 -5.91
CA ASP A 131 -21.87 -0.09 -4.91
C ASP A 131 -22.83 -1.07 -5.61
N PRO A 132 -22.65 -2.39 -5.46
CA PRO A 132 -23.50 -3.38 -6.14
C PRO A 132 -24.94 -3.41 -5.60
N GLN A 133 -25.17 -2.97 -4.37
CA GLN A 133 -26.51 -2.90 -3.79
C GLN A 133 -27.33 -1.78 -4.42
N ASP A 134 -26.71 -0.60 -4.57
CA ASP A 134 -27.39 0.58 -5.12
C ASP A 134 -27.25 0.68 -6.65
N ARG A 135 -26.33 -0.10 -7.22
CA ARG A 135 -25.97 -0.11 -8.65
C ARG A 135 -25.53 1.27 -9.14
N LEU A 136 -24.72 1.95 -8.34
CA LEU A 136 -24.20 3.29 -8.60
C LEU A 136 -22.71 3.34 -8.26
N PHE A 137 -21.97 4.14 -9.02
CA PHE A 137 -20.69 4.64 -8.56
C PHE A 137 -20.93 5.70 -7.48
N LYS A 138 -20.20 5.59 -6.38
CA LYS A 138 -20.20 6.49 -5.24
C LYS A 138 -18.80 7.05 -5.05
N MET A 139 -18.71 8.35 -4.84
CA MET A 139 -17.46 9.06 -4.63
C MET A 139 -17.54 9.88 -3.37
N TRP A 140 -16.50 9.79 -2.56
CA TRP A 140 -16.21 10.76 -1.52
C TRP A 140 -15.06 11.63 -1.99
N TYR A 141 -15.09 12.92 -1.65
CA TYR A 141 -14.08 13.84 -2.14
C TYR A 141 -13.90 15.05 -1.21
N MET A 142 -12.76 15.72 -1.34
CA MET A 142 -12.50 16.99 -0.66
C MET A 142 -13.29 18.11 -1.30
N GLY A 143 -14.27 18.65 -0.58
CA GLY A 143 -14.99 19.87 -0.95
C GLY A 143 -14.48 21.06 -0.15
N GLY A 144 -13.91 22.05 -0.85
CA GLY A 144 -13.20 23.17 -0.22
C GLY A 144 -11.85 22.70 0.34
N TYR A 145 -10.79 23.48 0.13
CA TYR A 145 -9.44 23.03 0.45
C TYR A 145 -9.29 22.77 1.96
N VAL A 146 -9.16 21.48 2.33
CA VAL A 146 -9.00 21.02 3.72
C VAL A 146 -10.24 21.34 4.59
N ARG A 147 -11.44 21.43 4.00
CA ARG A 147 -12.66 21.88 4.71
C ARG A 147 -13.70 20.81 5.01
N SER A 148 -13.93 19.90 4.07
CA SER A 148 -14.98 18.89 4.23
C SER A 148 -14.74 17.66 3.37
N THR A 149 -15.39 16.56 3.74
CA THR A 149 -15.63 15.43 2.86
C THR A 149 -17.06 15.54 2.32
N CYS A 150 -17.17 15.61 1.00
CA CYS A 150 -18.41 15.65 0.24
C CYS A 150 -18.67 14.31 -0.45
N TYR A 151 -19.90 14.13 -0.93
CA TYR A 151 -20.38 12.90 -1.55
C TYR A 151 -20.99 13.15 -2.93
N ALA A 152 -20.69 12.30 -3.91
CA ALA A 152 -21.27 12.34 -5.24
C ALA A 152 -21.60 10.94 -5.74
N VAL A 153 -22.59 10.84 -6.64
CA VAL A 153 -22.99 9.59 -7.27
C VAL A 153 -22.92 9.68 -8.79
N SER A 154 -22.73 8.55 -9.44
CA SER A 154 -22.68 8.45 -10.90
C SER A 154 -23.20 7.11 -11.38
N ARG A 155 -23.75 7.07 -12.59
CA ARG A 155 -24.15 5.84 -13.27
C ARG A 155 -23.05 5.26 -14.16
N ASP A 156 -22.08 6.08 -14.55
CA ASP A 156 -21.04 5.74 -15.55
C ASP A 156 -19.61 6.00 -15.06
N GLY A 157 -19.43 6.60 -13.89
CA GLY A 157 -18.13 6.95 -13.31
C GLY A 157 -17.51 8.21 -13.91
N VAL A 158 -18.18 8.90 -14.83
CA VAL A 158 -17.70 10.09 -15.54
C VAL A 158 -18.57 11.32 -15.26
N HIS A 159 -19.90 11.16 -15.25
CA HIS A 159 -20.83 12.24 -14.95
C HIS A 159 -21.32 12.11 -13.51
N TRP A 160 -21.01 13.11 -12.68
CA TRP A 160 -21.23 13.08 -11.24
C TRP A 160 -22.35 14.01 -10.80
N GLU A 161 -23.32 13.46 -10.09
CA GLU A 161 -24.38 14.18 -9.40
C GLU A 161 -23.96 14.43 -7.94
N LYS A 162 -24.16 15.67 -7.47
CA LYS A 162 -23.90 16.10 -6.09
C LYS A 162 -25.25 16.30 -5.38
N PRO A 163 -25.83 15.26 -4.76
CA PRO A 163 -27.18 15.34 -4.20
C PRO A 163 -27.22 16.26 -2.98
N ALA A 164 -28.35 16.93 -2.76
CA ALA A 164 -28.60 17.59 -1.47
C ALA A 164 -28.91 16.53 -0.41
N LEU A 165 -28.18 16.57 0.69
CA LEU A 165 -28.25 15.65 1.82
C LEU A 165 -28.79 16.37 3.05
N ASP A 166 -29.19 15.59 4.05
CA ASP A 166 -29.74 16.03 5.33
C ASP A 166 -28.66 16.23 6.41
N VAL A 167 -27.50 15.58 6.28
CA VAL A 167 -26.34 15.76 7.19
C VAL A 167 -25.98 17.24 7.38
N GLN A 168 -25.86 17.97 6.27
CA GLN A 168 -25.81 19.42 6.26
C GLN A 168 -26.80 19.92 5.19
N PRO A 169 -28.02 20.33 5.60
CA PRO A 169 -29.13 20.58 4.70
C PRO A 169 -28.78 21.47 3.51
N GLY A 170 -29.13 21.01 2.31
CA GLY A 170 -28.91 21.73 1.05
C GLY A 170 -27.49 21.60 0.47
N THR A 171 -26.63 20.79 1.08
CA THR A 171 -25.28 20.49 0.60
C THR A 171 -25.09 18.99 0.39
N ASN A 172 -23.98 18.59 -0.21
CA ASN A 172 -23.55 17.19 -0.30
C ASN A 172 -22.42 16.85 0.68
N ILE A 173 -22.25 17.63 1.75
CA ILE A 173 -21.25 17.41 2.79
C ILE A 173 -21.70 16.25 3.67
N VAL A 174 -20.82 15.25 3.85
CA VAL A 174 -21.05 14.10 4.74
C VAL A 174 -20.18 14.14 6.00
N GLN A 175 -19.06 14.86 5.96
CA GLN A 175 -18.24 15.11 7.14
C GLN A 175 -17.63 16.52 7.05
N ALA A 176 -18.11 17.42 7.89
CA ALA A 176 -17.57 18.77 7.99
C ALA A 176 -16.33 18.80 8.89
N GLY A 177 -15.41 19.72 8.62
CA GLY A 177 -14.27 19.99 9.49
C GLY A 177 -12.92 19.76 8.83
N ARG A 178 -11.89 20.29 9.48
CA ARG A 178 -10.53 20.28 8.95
C ARG A 178 -10.02 18.86 8.75
N ARG A 179 -9.52 18.56 7.56
CA ARG A 179 -9.04 17.23 7.18
C ARG A 179 -7.82 17.26 6.25
N ASP A 180 -7.06 16.18 6.21
CA ASP A 180 -6.05 15.94 5.18
C ASP A 180 -6.56 14.85 4.20
N SER A 181 -5.82 13.75 4.01
CA SER A 181 -6.31 12.55 3.32
C SER A 181 -7.51 11.93 4.04
N ALA A 182 -8.42 11.36 3.25
CA ALA A 182 -9.48 10.51 3.75
C ALA A 182 -9.43 9.20 2.95
N THR A 183 -9.95 8.12 3.52
CA THR A 183 -10.25 6.90 2.78
C THR A 183 -11.58 6.37 3.25
N VAL A 184 -12.58 6.39 2.37
CA VAL A 184 -13.83 5.67 2.53
C VAL A 184 -13.69 4.34 1.82
N TRP A 185 -13.89 3.26 2.55
CA TRP A 185 -13.88 1.89 2.04
C TRP A 185 -15.30 1.34 2.09
N LEU A 186 -15.78 0.83 0.94
CA LEU A 186 -16.97 -0.01 0.86
C LEU A 186 -16.55 -1.46 1.17
N ASP A 187 -16.86 -1.93 2.37
CA ASP A 187 -16.51 -3.27 2.80
C ASP A 187 -17.61 -4.26 2.40
N LEU A 188 -17.36 -4.98 1.30
CA LEU A 188 -18.27 -6.00 0.77
C LEU A 188 -18.25 -7.31 1.58
N GLU A 189 -17.31 -7.48 2.52
CA GLU A 189 -17.22 -8.66 3.39
C GLU A 189 -17.80 -8.40 4.80
N GLU A 190 -18.16 -7.15 5.10
CA GLU A 190 -18.71 -6.78 6.40
C GLU A 190 -20.08 -7.42 6.64
N LYS A 191 -20.25 -7.99 7.84
CA LYS A 191 -21.48 -8.66 8.27
C LYS A 191 -22.38 -7.75 9.09
N ASP A 192 -21.79 -6.78 9.78
CA ASP A 192 -22.56 -5.76 10.49
C ASP A 192 -22.97 -4.64 9.51
N PRO A 193 -24.26 -4.50 9.18
CA PRO A 193 -24.70 -3.47 8.23
C PRO A 193 -24.40 -2.05 8.71
N GLN A 194 -24.18 -1.81 10.02
CA GLN A 194 -23.80 -0.50 10.54
C GLN A 194 -22.33 -0.13 10.26
N ARG A 195 -21.52 -1.11 9.82
CA ARG A 195 -20.08 -0.97 9.57
C ARG A 195 -19.70 -1.14 8.10
N ARG A 196 -20.70 -1.18 7.23
CA ARG A 196 -20.58 -1.43 5.79
C ARG A 196 -19.61 -0.47 5.12
N PHE A 197 -19.67 0.81 5.49
CA PHE A 197 -18.69 1.81 5.08
C PHE A 197 -17.76 2.14 6.25
N LYS A 198 -16.47 2.29 5.93
CA LYS A 198 -15.42 2.63 6.90
C LYS A 198 -14.69 3.86 6.42
N LEU A 199 -14.66 4.92 7.23
CA LEU A 199 -13.93 6.14 6.94
C LEU A 199 -12.69 6.22 7.83
N PHE A 200 -11.54 6.41 7.20
CA PHE A 200 -10.27 6.74 7.84
C PHE A 200 -9.91 8.17 7.47
N LEU A 201 -9.95 9.08 8.45
CA LEU A 201 -9.69 10.50 8.21
C LEU A 201 -8.37 10.90 8.86
N SER A 202 -7.38 11.29 8.04
CA SER A 202 -6.12 11.83 8.52
C SER A 202 -6.34 13.26 9.00
N GLN A 203 -6.12 13.50 10.29
CA GLN A 203 -6.28 14.82 10.89
C GLN A 203 -5.34 15.03 12.08
N ARG A 204 -5.29 16.27 12.57
CA ARG A 204 -4.52 16.60 13.76
C ARG A 204 -5.24 16.07 14.99
N HIS A 205 -4.50 15.37 15.84
CA HIS A 205 -4.97 14.85 17.12
C HIS A 205 -3.85 15.03 18.15
N GLU A 206 -4.18 15.64 19.28
CA GLU A 206 -3.20 16.04 20.30
C GLU A 206 -2.01 16.82 19.68
N ALA A 207 -0.77 16.38 19.92
CA ALA A 207 0.44 17.01 19.40
C ALA A 207 0.82 16.57 17.96
N GLY A 208 0.07 15.65 17.34
CA GLY A 208 0.50 14.92 16.15
C GLY A 208 -0.55 14.77 15.05
N TRP A 209 -0.22 13.93 14.07
CA TRP A 209 -1.17 13.41 13.08
C TRP A 209 -1.62 12.01 13.52
N ALA A 210 -2.90 11.72 13.33
CA ALA A 210 -3.51 10.42 13.54
C ALA A 210 -4.67 10.22 12.53
N LEU A 211 -5.17 9.00 12.43
CA LEU A 211 -6.43 8.69 11.78
C LEU A 211 -7.54 8.66 12.83
N SER A 212 -8.66 9.34 12.57
CA SER A 212 -9.93 8.95 13.18
C SER A 212 -10.63 7.93 12.29
N VAL A 213 -11.24 6.93 12.92
CA VAL A 213 -11.99 5.86 12.26
C VAL A 213 -13.46 6.05 12.55
N TYR A 214 -14.29 5.95 11.52
CA TYR A 214 -15.75 6.02 11.60
C TYR A 214 -16.38 4.85 10.84
N PHE A 215 -17.60 4.51 11.24
CA PHE A 215 -18.44 3.56 10.54
C PHE A 215 -19.73 4.23 10.08
N SER A 216 -20.27 3.73 8.97
CA SER A 216 -21.55 4.17 8.43
C SER A 216 -22.26 3.03 7.70
N PRO A 217 -23.60 2.94 7.81
CA PRO A 217 -24.38 1.98 7.03
C PRO A 217 -24.53 2.36 5.55
N ASP A 218 -24.45 3.64 5.21
CA ASP A 218 -24.75 4.18 3.86
C ASP A 218 -23.61 5.04 3.27
N GLY A 219 -22.59 5.35 4.07
CA GLY A 219 -21.48 6.22 3.70
C GLY A 219 -21.85 7.71 3.66
N ILE A 220 -23.04 8.06 4.13
CA ILE A 220 -23.56 9.42 4.23
C ILE A 220 -23.64 9.83 5.70
N HIS A 221 -24.28 8.99 6.52
CA HIS A 221 -24.46 9.21 7.95
C HIS A 221 -23.35 8.52 8.72
N TRP A 222 -22.31 9.27 9.06
CA TRP A 222 -21.18 8.77 9.85
C TRP A 222 -21.49 8.86 11.34
N GLY A 223 -21.25 7.76 12.07
CA GLY A 223 -21.37 7.73 13.53
C GLY A 223 -20.23 8.47 14.23
N ASP A 224 -20.15 8.32 15.56
CA ASP A 224 -19.03 8.85 16.34
C ASP A 224 -17.69 8.19 15.97
N VAL A 225 -16.58 8.83 16.36
CA VAL A 225 -15.24 8.25 16.22
C VAL A 225 -15.17 6.95 17.01
N VAL A 226 -14.94 5.82 16.33
CA VAL A 226 -14.83 4.49 16.97
C VAL A 226 -13.41 4.14 17.36
N ALA A 227 -12.41 4.77 16.74
CA ALA A 227 -11.01 4.61 17.08
C ALA A 227 -10.17 5.82 16.65
N TRP A 228 -9.13 6.11 17.43
CA TRP A 228 -8.01 6.93 17.00
C TRP A 228 -6.80 6.04 16.78
N SER A 229 -6.04 6.33 15.72
CA SER A 229 -4.83 5.57 15.46
C SER A 229 -3.65 6.00 16.34
N GLY A 230 -2.63 5.14 16.42
CA GLY A 230 -1.31 5.57 16.87
C GLY A 230 -0.75 6.69 15.98
N ALA A 231 0.33 7.34 16.43
CA ALA A 231 0.94 8.45 15.70
C ALA A 231 1.43 8.04 14.29
N CYS A 232 1.13 8.88 13.30
CA CYS A 232 1.56 8.74 11.91
C CYS A 232 1.95 10.10 11.31
N GLY A 233 2.30 10.12 10.02
CA GLY A 233 2.36 11.35 9.24
C GLY A 233 1.02 11.69 8.59
N ASP A 234 0.91 12.93 8.08
CA ASP A 234 -0.09 13.32 7.06
C ASP A 234 -0.05 12.35 5.88
N ARG A 235 -1.12 12.29 5.08
CA ARG A 235 -1.21 11.39 3.91
C ARG A 235 -1.10 9.91 4.24
N THR A 236 -1.48 9.51 5.44
CA THR A 236 -1.63 8.11 5.81
C THR A 236 -2.99 7.61 5.34
N THR A 237 -3.02 6.46 4.69
CA THR A 237 -4.23 5.85 4.12
C THR A 237 -4.34 4.38 4.53
N VAL A 238 -5.53 3.79 4.38
CA VAL A 238 -5.82 2.42 4.79
C VAL A 238 -6.55 1.71 3.66
N PHE A 239 -6.19 0.46 3.39
CA PHE A 239 -6.87 -0.38 2.41
C PHE A 239 -7.00 -1.82 2.90
N TYR A 240 -7.88 -2.60 2.28
CA TYR A 240 -8.04 -4.02 2.61
C TYR A 240 -7.28 -4.92 1.64
N ASN A 241 -6.57 -5.91 2.18
CA ASN A 241 -5.92 -6.98 1.42
C ASN A 241 -6.74 -8.28 1.55
N PRO A 242 -7.53 -8.66 0.53
CA PRO A 242 -8.41 -9.83 0.62
C PRO A 242 -7.65 -11.16 0.52
N PHE A 243 -6.43 -11.19 -0.03
CA PHE A 243 -5.62 -12.41 -0.10
C PHE A 243 -5.18 -12.88 1.29
N ARG A 244 -5.13 -11.95 2.24
CA ARG A 244 -4.73 -12.19 3.63
C ARG A 244 -5.84 -11.90 4.64
N LYS A 245 -6.91 -11.23 4.19
CA LYS A 245 -8.07 -10.81 4.98
C LYS A 245 -7.67 -9.92 6.16
N VAL A 246 -6.99 -8.83 5.82
CA VAL A 246 -6.38 -7.87 6.75
C VAL A 246 -6.52 -6.44 6.23
N TRP A 247 -6.71 -5.51 7.17
CA TRP A 247 -6.60 -4.08 6.93
C TRP A 247 -5.13 -3.69 6.96
N VAL A 248 -4.65 -3.04 5.90
CA VAL A 248 -3.29 -2.53 5.77
C VAL A 248 -3.30 -1.03 5.96
N TYR A 249 -2.53 -0.57 6.93
CA TYR A 249 -2.26 0.83 7.18
C TYR A 249 -0.98 1.21 6.43
N SER A 250 -1.16 1.95 5.34
CA SER A 250 -0.08 2.55 4.58
C SER A 250 0.30 3.84 5.29
N LEU A 251 1.34 3.80 6.12
CA LEU A 251 1.69 4.90 7.02
C LEU A 251 2.72 5.80 6.38
N ARG A 252 2.41 7.08 6.17
CA ARG A 252 3.42 8.05 5.72
C ARG A 252 4.42 8.28 6.82
N ASP A 253 5.71 8.17 6.48
CA ASP A 253 6.80 8.55 7.37
C ASP A 253 7.89 9.30 6.58
N SER A 254 8.76 9.98 7.31
CA SER A 254 9.87 10.72 6.74
C SER A 254 11.15 10.50 7.52
N GLN A 255 12.28 10.51 6.81
CA GLN A 255 13.62 10.48 7.39
C GLN A 255 14.53 11.35 6.54
N VAL A 256 15.54 11.96 7.17
CA VAL A 256 16.64 12.59 6.42
C VAL A 256 17.64 11.51 6.06
N ILE A 257 17.88 11.30 4.77
CA ILE A 257 18.89 10.40 4.21
C ILE A 257 19.76 11.25 3.29
N ASP A 258 21.07 11.16 3.43
CA ASP A 258 22.04 11.96 2.66
C ASP A 258 21.71 13.46 2.63
N SER A 259 21.37 14.00 3.81
CA SER A 259 21.00 15.42 4.01
C SER A 259 19.73 15.90 3.30
N ALA A 260 18.94 15.00 2.70
CA ALA A 260 17.68 15.31 2.04
C ALA A 260 16.48 14.67 2.77
N PRO A 261 15.35 15.39 2.94
CA PRO A 261 14.14 14.78 3.49
C PRO A 261 13.58 13.78 2.50
N ARG A 262 13.39 12.54 2.92
CA ARG A 262 12.77 11.47 2.13
C ARG A 262 11.45 11.05 2.74
N ARG A 263 10.43 10.91 1.89
CA ARG A 263 9.15 10.31 2.26
C ARG A 263 9.11 8.86 1.81
N TYR A 264 8.64 8.01 2.71
CA TYR A 264 8.46 6.58 2.50
C TYR A 264 7.21 6.11 3.25
N ARG A 265 6.88 4.83 3.10
CA ARG A 265 5.76 4.19 3.77
C ARG A 265 6.28 3.20 4.80
N ARG A 266 5.67 3.23 5.97
CA ARG A 266 5.65 2.10 6.89
C ARG A 266 4.37 1.30 6.68
N TYR A 267 4.42 0.06 7.11
CA TYR A 267 3.34 -0.88 7.01
C TYR A 267 2.96 -1.37 8.39
N ARG A 268 1.66 -1.52 8.58
CA ARG A 268 1.05 -2.27 9.66
C ARG A 268 -0.17 -2.95 9.08
N GLU A 269 -0.50 -4.11 9.60
CA GLU A 269 -1.73 -4.78 9.25
C GLU A 269 -2.42 -5.40 10.46
N HIS A 270 -3.72 -5.62 10.35
CA HIS A 270 -4.48 -6.37 11.32
C HIS A 270 -5.80 -6.88 10.73
N ARG A 271 -6.33 -8.02 11.21
CA ARG A 271 -7.63 -8.55 10.76
C ARG A 271 -8.80 -7.65 11.18
N ASP A 272 -8.76 -7.16 12.42
CA ASP A 272 -9.73 -6.18 12.94
C ASP A 272 -9.24 -4.74 12.74
N VAL A 273 -10.11 -3.90 12.20
CA VAL A 273 -9.85 -2.50 11.84
C VAL A 273 -9.68 -1.56 13.05
N ILE A 274 -10.23 -1.89 14.22
CA ILE A 274 -10.08 -1.04 15.42
C ILE A 274 -8.75 -1.37 16.10
N ALA A 275 -8.46 -2.65 16.30
CA ALA A 275 -7.19 -3.12 16.85
C ALA A 275 -6.02 -2.77 15.92
N GLY A 276 -6.24 -2.81 14.59
CA GLY A 276 -5.27 -2.37 13.60
C GLY A 276 -4.87 -0.91 13.74
N ALA A 277 -5.78 -0.03 14.17
CA ALA A 277 -5.49 1.39 14.38
C ALA A 277 -4.59 1.65 15.60
N ARG A 278 -4.57 0.74 16.57
CA ARG A 278 -3.83 0.95 17.84
C ARG A 278 -2.41 0.45 17.71
N TRP A 279 -1.45 1.34 17.49
CA TRP A 279 -0.03 0.95 17.40
C TRP A 279 0.91 1.81 18.22
N GLU A 280 2.01 1.19 18.62
CA GLU A 280 3.19 1.85 19.13
C GLU A 280 4.24 2.04 18.03
N LYS A 281 5.24 2.90 18.28
CA LYS A 281 6.24 3.29 17.28
C LYS A 281 6.99 2.10 16.67
N GLY A 282 7.28 1.07 17.48
CA GLY A 282 8.07 -0.12 17.10
C GLY A 282 7.31 -1.20 16.32
N GLU A 283 5.98 -1.12 16.24
CA GLU A 283 5.15 -2.10 15.53
C GLU A 283 4.98 -1.77 14.04
N ARG A 284 5.50 -0.62 13.60
CA ARG A 284 5.40 -0.14 12.22
C ARG A 284 6.65 -0.53 11.44
N VAL A 285 6.53 -1.48 10.53
CA VAL A 285 7.66 -1.96 9.72
C VAL A 285 7.95 -1.02 8.55
N LEU A 286 9.22 -0.81 8.24
CA LEU A 286 9.61 -0.09 7.02
C LEU A 286 9.14 -0.87 5.79
N TRP A 287 8.41 -0.23 4.86
CA TRP A 287 7.72 -0.95 3.79
C TRP A 287 8.12 -0.60 2.36
N ILE A 288 8.06 0.66 1.95
CA ILE A 288 8.42 1.00 0.57
C ILE A 288 8.66 2.50 0.42
N GLY A 289 9.45 2.89 -0.56
CA GLY A 289 9.73 4.28 -0.90
C GLY A 289 9.98 4.40 -2.40
N ALA A 290 10.21 5.63 -2.86
CA ALA A 290 10.73 5.84 -4.22
C ALA A 290 12.21 5.44 -4.27
N ASP A 291 12.63 4.84 -5.36
CA ASP A 291 13.98 4.29 -5.55
C ASP A 291 14.67 4.90 -6.78
N ARG A 292 15.90 4.47 -7.07
CA ARG A 292 16.69 4.99 -8.21
C ARG A 292 16.13 4.65 -9.59
N LEU A 293 15.13 3.77 -9.69
CA LEU A 293 14.41 3.49 -10.94
C LEU A 293 13.24 4.44 -11.15
N ASP A 294 12.82 5.22 -10.15
CA ASP A 294 11.87 6.30 -10.35
C ASP A 294 12.59 7.48 -11.05
N PRO A 295 12.20 7.86 -12.28
CA PRO A 295 12.90 8.89 -13.04
C PRO A 295 12.78 10.28 -12.40
N ARG A 296 13.81 11.12 -12.60
CA ARG A 296 13.71 12.54 -12.28
C ARG A 296 12.99 13.28 -13.39
N ARG A 297 12.45 14.44 -13.05
CA ARG A 297 12.00 15.43 -14.03
C ARG A 297 13.18 16.28 -14.45
N ASP A 298 13.39 16.42 -15.76
CA ASP A 298 14.48 17.21 -16.32
C ASP A 298 14.43 18.68 -15.88
N ASP A 299 13.23 19.25 -15.70
CA ASP A 299 13.05 20.66 -15.32
C ASP A 299 13.26 20.96 -13.84
N LEU A 300 13.25 19.95 -12.96
CA LEU A 300 13.32 20.13 -11.50
C LEU A 300 14.52 19.43 -10.85
N ASP A 301 15.10 18.42 -11.52
CA ASP A 301 16.19 17.56 -11.03
C ASP A 301 16.08 17.16 -9.54
N THR A 302 14.84 16.95 -9.08
CA THR A 302 14.57 16.62 -7.69
C THR A 302 14.52 15.11 -7.52
N GLN A 303 15.21 14.58 -6.51
CA GLN A 303 15.13 13.17 -6.16
C GLN A 303 13.67 12.77 -5.89
N PRO A 304 13.12 11.75 -6.59
CA PRO A 304 11.74 11.36 -6.40
C PRO A 304 11.47 10.81 -5.00
N GLN A 305 10.26 11.06 -4.51
CA GLN A 305 9.82 10.62 -3.19
C GLN A 305 8.45 9.95 -3.28
N LEU A 306 8.22 8.91 -2.50
CA LEU A 306 6.92 8.27 -2.42
C LEU A 306 6.04 9.04 -1.45
N TYR A 307 5.03 9.73 -1.98
CA TYR A 307 4.10 10.51 -1.17
C TYR A 307 2.98 9.65 -0.60
N ASN A 308 2.46 8.72 -1.41
CA ASN A 308 1.39 7.83 -1.02
C ASN A 308 1.46 6.49 -1.74
N LEU A 309 0.96 5.43 -1.10
CA LEU A 309 0.66 4.16 -1.73
C LEU A 309 -0.73 3.73 -1.28
N ASP A 310 -1.68 3.82 -2.20
CA ASP A 310 -3.01 3.23 -2.06
C ASP A 310 -3.04 1.92 -2.82
N ALA A 311 -3.88 0.98 -2.40
CA ALA A 311 -4.03 -0.27 -3.12
C ALA A 311 -5.46 -0.79 -3.05
N VAL A 312 -5.85 -1.54 -4.08
CA VAL A 312 -7.12 -2.25 -4.15
C VAL A 312 -6.90 -3.59 -4.83
N ALA A 313 -7.65 -4.60 -4.41
CA ALA A 313 -7.66 -5.86 -5.14
C ALA A 313 -8.44 -5.70 -6.44
N TYR A 314 -7.89 -6.28 -7.51
CA TYR A 314 -8.56 -6.42 -8.79
C TYR A 314 -8.30 -7.84 -9.28
N GLU A 315 -9.34 -8.66 -9.26
CA GLU A 315 -9.26 -10.08 -9.64
C GLU A 315 -8.20 -10.81 -8.78
N SER A 316 -7.19 -11.42 -9.41
CA SER A 316 -6.15 -12.21 -8.73
C SER A 316 -4.96 -11.40 -8.18
N ILE A 317 -5.00 -10.07 -8.20
CA ILE A 317 -3.84 -9.23 -7.82
C ILE A 317 -4.24 -7.96 -7.06
N MET A 318 -3.33 -7.41 -6.25
CA MET A 318 -3.44 -6.05 -5.73
C MET A 318 -2.85 -5.09 -6.76
N LEU A 319 -3.63 -4.08 -7.14
CA LEU A 319 -3.16 -2.90 -7.87
C LEU A 319 -2.72 -1.86 -6.85
N GLY A 320 -1.47 -1.40 -6.96
CA GLY A 320 -0.90 -0.35 -6.13
C GLY A 320 -0.78 0.95 -6.91
N LEU A 321 -1.31 2.04 -6.37
CA LEU A 321 -1.21 3.39 -6.93
C LEU A 321 -0.15 4.16 -6.14
N PHE A 322 1.04 4.27 -6.73
CA PHE A 322 2.20 4.93 -6.17
C PHE A 322 2.17 6.41 -6.57
N SER A 323 1.82 7.28 -5.62
CA SER A 323 1.91 8.73 -5.82
C SER A 323 3.36 9.19 -5.64
N ILE A 324 4.09 9.30 -6.74
CA ILE A 324 5.49 9.74 -6.80
C ILE A 324 5.54 11.26 -6.93
N TRP A 325 6.26 11.90 -6.01
CA TRP A 325 6.56 13.32 -6.08
C TRP A 325 7.93 13.52 -6.71
N ARG A 326 8.00 14.19 -7.86
CA ARG A 326 9.23 14.46 -8.62
C ARG A 326 9.68 15.92 -8.56
N GLY A 327 9.34 16.62 -7.48
CA GLY A 327 9.68 18.03 -7.27
C GLY A 327 8.48 18.98 -7.31
N GLN A 328 8.72 20.21 -6.88
CA GLN A 328 7.71 21.27 -6.80
C GLN A 328 8.02 22.37 -7.83
N PRO A 329 7.21 22.52 -8.89
CA PRO A 329 7.27 23.70 -9.75
C PRO A 329 6.91 24.98 -8.97
N ARG A 330 7.48 26.12 -9.38
CA ARG A 330 7.25 27.42 -8.71
C ARG A 330 5.86 28.01 -8.95
N GLU A 331 5.26 27.73 -10.11
CA GLU A 331 4.08 28.47 -10.60
C GLU A 331 2.75 27.71 -10.47
N ARG A 332 2.75 26.54 -9.84
CA ARG A 332 1.54 25.72 -9.68
C ARG A 332 1.54 24.91 -8.39
N ALA A 333 0.35 24.43 -8.03
CA ALA A 333 0.20 23.46 -6.96
C ALA A 333 1.04 22.19 -7.20
N LYS A 334 1.40 21.53 -6.10
CA LYS A 334 2.24 20.34 -6.06
C LYS A 334 1.71 19.22 -6.98
N PRO A 335 2.47 18.79 -7.99
CA PRO A 335 2.11 17.60 -8.75
C PRO A 335 2.57 16.33 -8.02
N ASN A 336 1.73 15.29 -8.01
CA ASN A 336 2.19 13.92 -7.79
C ASN A 336 1.76 13.10 -9.01
N GLU A 337 2.66 12.27 -9.51
CA GLU A 337 2.39 11.35 -10.60
C GLU A 337 1.98 10.00 -10.02
N VAL A 338 0.99 9.36 -10.62
CA VAL A 338 0.49 8.07 -10.14
C VAL A 338 1.05 6.97 -11.03
N CYS A 339 2.01 6.21 -10.50
CA CYS A 339 2.54 5.02 -11.14
C CYS A 339 1.81 3.77 -10.63
N ILE A 340 1.68 2.75 -11.46
CA ILE A 340 1.02 1.49 -11.09
C ILE A 340 2.08 0.45 -10.68
N GLY A 341 1.79 -0.30 -9.62
CA GLY A 341 2.51 -1.51 -9.25
C GLY A 341 1.56 -2.67 -8.98
N PHE A 342 2.12 -3.86 -8.93
CA PHE A 342 1.38 -5.13 -8.86
C PHE A 342 1.88 -5.96 -7.68
N SER A 343 0.97 -6.55 -6.91
CA SER A 343 1.34 -7.42 -5.79
C SER A 343 0.39 -8.60 -5.65
N ARG A 344 0.94 -9.81 -5.51
CA ARG A 344 0.16 -11.04 -5.32
C ARG A 344 0.01 -11.47 -3.86
N ASP A 345 0.72 -10.81 -2.94
CA ASP A 345 0.59 -11.02 -1.48
C ASP A 345 0.13 -9.77 -0.73
N GLY A 346 0.07 -8.63 -1.42
CA GLY A 346 -0.28 -7.31 -0.88
C GLY A 346 0.82 -6.65 -0.04
N PHE A 347 2.06 -7.16 -0.08
CA PHE A 347 3.22 -6.57 0.60
C PHE A 347 4.40 -6.35 -0.34
N HIS A 348 4.77 -7.34 -1.16
CA HIS A 348 5.85 -7.23 -2.13
C HIS A 348 5.31 -6.71 -3.46
N TRP A 349 5.91 -5.63 -3.97
CA TRP A 349 5.44 -4.92 -5.16
C TRP A 349 6.40 -5.11 -6.33
N HIS A 350 5.86 -5.58 -7.46
CA HIS A 350 6.49 -5.48 -8.76
C HIS A 350 6.06 -4.19 -9.45
N ARG A 351 7.02 -3.35 -9.84
CA ARG A 351 6.78 -2.08 -10.52
C ARG A 351 7.66 -2.05 -11.79
N PRO A 352 7.21 -2.67 -12.88
CA PRO A 352 8.00 -2.81 -14.11
C PRO A 352 8.04 -1.52 -14.93
N ASP A 353 7.00 -0.69 -14.86
CA ASP A 353 6.98 0.67 -15.43
C ASP A 353 7.03 1.71 -14.31
N ARG A 354 7.88 2.72 -14.49
CA ARG A 354 8.15 3.79 -13.51
C ARG A 354 7.87 5.18 -14.07
N ARG A 355 7.35 5.25 -15.30
CA ARG A 355 7.01 6.51 -15.96
C ARG A 355 5.87 7.20 -15.24
#